data_AF-A0A7M7H4R2-F1
#
_entry.id   AF-A0A7M7H4R2-F1
#
_cell.length_a   1.000
_cell.length_b   1.000
_cell.length_c   1.000
_cell.angle_alpha   90.00
_cell.angle_beta   90.00
_cell.angle_gamma   90.00
#
_symmetry.space_group_name_H-M   'P 1'
#
loop_
_entity.id
_entity.type
_entity.pdbx_description
1 polymer ?
#
loop_
_entity_poly.entity_id
_entity_poly.type
_entity_poly.pdbx_seq_one_letter_code
_entity_poly.pdbx_strand_id
1 'polypeptide(L)'
;MATTVDSVREKALQDYRKKLIEHKEVESRLKEMREHLKDLTKQYDKSESDLKALQSVGQIVGEVLKQLTEEKFIVKATNGPRYVVGCRRQLDKNKLKSGTRVALDMTTLTIMRYLPREVDPLVYNMSHEDPGDVTYSAIGGLSEQIRELREVIELPLLNPELFQRVGITPPKGCLLYGPPGTGKTLLARAVASQLDANFLKVVSSAIVDKYIGESARLIREMFNYARDHQPCIIFMDEIDAIGGRRFSEGTSADREIQRTLMELLNQMDGFDSLGQVKMIMATNRPDTLDPALLRPGRLDRKIEIPLPNEQARLEILKIHAGPISKHGEIDYEAVVKLSDGFNGADLRNVCTEAGLFAIRLEREYVIQEDFMKAVRKVSDNKKLESKLDYKPV
;
A
#
# COMPACT_ATOMS: atom_id res chain seq x y z
N MET A 1 -67.21 30.03 53.17
CA MET A 1 -66.41 31.03 52.41
C MET A 1 -65.12 30.46 51.81
N ALA A 2 -64.54 29.36 52.32
CA ALA A 2 -63.38 28.72 51.66
C ALA A 2 -63.73 28.02 50.32
N THR A 3 -64.90 27.38 50.22
CA THR A 3 -65.30 26.55 49.07
C THR A 3 -65.62 27.31 47.79
N THR A 4 -65.97 28.60 47.86
CA THR A 4 -66.29 29.44 46.69
C THR A 4 -65.04 30.05 46.04
N VAL A 5 -63.95 30.20 46.79
CA VAL A 5 -62.66 30.68 46.25
C VAL A 5 -61.95 29.54 45.51
N ASP A 6 -62.08 28.31 46.01
CA ASP A 6 -61.52 27.12 45.35
C ASP A 6 -62.18 26.80 44.00
N SER A 7 -63.48 27.04 43.83
CA SER A 7 -64.18 26.76 42.56
C SER A 7 -63.83 27.75 41.43
N VAL A 8 -63.57 29.03 41.76
CA VAL A 8 -63.10 30.04 40.80
C VAL A 8 -61.64 29.75 40.41
N ARG A 9 -60.83 29.33 41.38
CA ARG A 9 -59.44 28.89 41.15
C ARG A 9 -59.39 27.65 40.25
N GLU A 10 -60.26 26.67 40.45
CA GLU A 10 -60.35 25.47 39.61
C GLU A 10 -60.75 25.80 38.16
N LYS A 11 -61.73 26.70 37.95
CA LYS A 11 -62.10 27.16 36.61
C LYS A 11 -60.95 27.89 35.90
N ALA A 12 -60.29 28.82 36.58
CA ALA A 12 -59.13 29.53 36.02
C ALA A 12 -57.97 28.57 35.69
N LEU A 13 -57.73 27.56 36.54
CA LEU A 13 -56.74 26.52 36.29
C LEU A 13 -57.13 25.61 35.11
N GLN A 14 -58.41 25.30 34.93
CA GLN A 14 -58.89 24.53 33.77
C GLN A 14 -58.73 25.31 32.46
N ASP A 15 -59.03 26.60 32.43
CA ASP A 15 -58.85 27.44 31.25
C ASP A 15 -57.37 27.63 30.92
N TYR A 16 -56.51 27.81 31.94
CA TYR A 16 -55.06 27.83 31.75
C TYR A 16 -54.53 26.49 31.24
N ARG A 17 -55.08 25.37 31.73
CA ARG A 17 -54.73 24.02 31.26
C ARG A 17 -55.16 23.78 29.82
N LYS A 18 -56.32 24.29 29.39
CA LYS A 18 -56.74 24.24 27.97
C LYS A 18 -55.78 25.00 27.07
N LYS A 19 -55.41 26.24 27.44
CA LYS A 19 -54.40 27.00 26.69
C LYS A 19 -53.03 26.31 26.64
N LEU A 20 -52.62 25.66 27.72
CA LEU A 20 -51.38 24.86 27.74
C LEU A 20 -51.44 23.67 26.76
N ILE A 21 -52.60 23.02 26.62
CA ILE A 21 -52.79 21.92 25.65
C ILE A 21 -52.74 22.47 24.22
N GLU A 22 -53.43 23.58 23.94
CA GLU A 22 -53.37 24.25 22.63
C GLU A 22 -51.94 24.66 22.26
N HIS A 23 -51.18 25.22 23.21
CA HIS A 23 -49.77 25.55 23.00
C HIS A 23 -48.93 24.31 22.66
N LYS A 24 -49.14 23.18 23.34
CA LYS A 24 -48.45 21.92 23.03
C LYS A 24 -48.78 21.38 21.64
N GLU A 25 -50.04 21.47 21.22
CA GLU A 25 -50.45 21.05 19.86
C GLU A 25 -49.81 21.92 18.77
N VAL A 26 -49.80 23.24 18.96
CA VAL A 26 -49.15 24.17 18.04
C VAL A 26 -47.65 23.94 18.00
N GLU A 27 -47.01 23.69 19.14
CA GLU A 27 -45.58 23.40 19.23
C GLU A 27 -45.22 22.10 18.47
N SER A 28 -46.03 21.04 18.59
CA SER A 28 -45.84 19.80 17.84
C SER A 28 -45.93 20.02 16.34
N ARG A 29 -46.97 20.72 15.86
CA ARG A 29 -47.14 21.03 14.43
C ARG A 29 -46.00 21.91 13.90
N LEU A 30 -45.56 22.88 14.70
CA LEU A 30 -44.46 23.77 14.34
C LEU A 30 -43.13 23.01 14.26
N LYS A 31 -42.92 22.01 15.11
CA LYS A 31 -41.76 21.12 15.06
C LYS A 31 -41.77 20.26 13.80
N GLU A 32 -42.89 19.62 13.48
CA GLU A 32 -43.07 18.83 12.25
C GLU A 32 -42.84 19.67 10.98
N MET A 33 -43.44 20.87 10.92
CA MET A 33 -43.25 21.80 9.81
C MET A 33 -41.79 22.26 9.66
N ARG A 34 -41.09 22.50 10.78
CA ARG A 34 -39.67 22.86 10.75
C ARG A 34 -38.80 21.71 10.24
N GLU A 35 -39.13 20.49 10.62
CA GLU A 35 -38.41 19.29 10.16
C GLU A 35 -38.63 19.08 8.65
N HIS A 36 -39.87 19.18 8.19
CA HIS A 36 -40.21 19.12 6.77
C HIS A 36 -39.53 20.24 5.97
N LEU A 37 -39.53 21.48 6.47
CA LEU A 37 -38.82 22.59 5.83
C LEU A 37 -37.32 22.32 5.75
N LYS A 38 -36.71 21.78 6.80
CA LYS A 38 -35.27 21.47 6.80
C LYS A 38 -34.92 20.44 5.74
N ASP A 39 -35.75 19.41 5.56
CA ASP A 39 -35.52 18.40 4.53
C ASP A 39 -35.80 18.92 3.13
N LEU A 40 -36.82 19.77 2.96
CA LEU A 40 -37.10 20.44 1.70
C LEU A 40 -35.97 21.40 1.31
N THR A 41 -35.40 22.14 2.26
CA THR A 41 -34.23 23.01 2.01
C THR A 41 -33.01 22.19 1.59
N LYS A 42 -32.72 21.05 2.23
CA LYS A 42 -31.62 20.18 1.78
C LYS A 42 -31.81 19.69 0.34
N GLN A 43 -33.04 19.30 -0.01
CA GLN A 43 -33.36 18.86 -1.37
C GLN A 43 -33.23 20.00 -2.37
N TYR A 44 -33.73 21.19 -2.01
CA TYR A 44 -33.58 22.40 -2.80
C TYR A 44 -32.11 22.73 -3.05
N ASP A 45 -31.29 22.81 -1.99
CA ASP A 45 -29.85 23.11 -2.10
C ASP A 45 -29.12 22.09 -2.98
N LYS A 46 -29.47 20.80 -2.85
CA LYS A 46 -28.92 19.74 -3.71
C LYS A 46 -29.30 19.97 -5.17
N SER A 47 -30.59 20.18 -5.45
CA SER A 47 -31.05 20.43 -6.82
C SER A 47 -30.46 21.70 -7.42
N GLU A 48 -30.29 22.76 -6.63
CA GLU A 48 -29.64 23.99 -7.08
C GLU A 48 -28.16 23.77 -7.38
N SER A 49 -27.46 22.96 -6.56
CA SER A 49 -26.08 22.55 -6.81
C SER A 49 -25.95 21.73 -8.10
N ASP A 50 -26.88 20.80 -8.35
CA ASP A 50 -26.90 19.99 -9.57
C ASP A 50 -27.12 20.86 -10.81
N LEU A 51 -28.04 21.83 -10.74
CA LEU A 51 -28.25 22.81 -11.81
C LEU A 51 -27.02 23.67 -12.08
N LYS A 52 -26.31 24.11 -11.04
CA LYS A 52 -25.04 24.84 -11.16
C LYS A 52 -23.95 23.97 -11.78
N ALA A 53 -23.89 22.69 -11.44
CA ALA A 53 -22.91 21.74 -11.99
C ALA A 53 -23.10 21.55 -13.50
N LEU A 54 -24.34 21.53 -13.99
CA LEU A 54 -24.66 21.38 -15.43
C LEU A 54 -24.15 22.55 -16.30
N GLN A 55 -23.96 23.73 -15.72
CA GLN A 55 -23.40 24.89 -16.44
C GLN A 55 -21.87 24.79 -16.62
N SER A 56 -21.21 23.90 -15.87
CA SER A 56 -19.76 23.75 -15.97
C SER A 56 -19.38 22.97 -17.23
N VAL A 57 -18.42 23.50 -17.98
CA VAL A 57 -17.89 22.86 -19.19
C VAL A 57 -16.56 22.20 -18.87
N GLY A 58 -16.32 21.02 -19.45
CA GLY A 58 -15.04 20.32 -19.32
C GLY A 58 -13.87 21.13 -19.89
N GLN A 59 -12.67 20.88 -19.36
CA GLN A 59 -11.43 21.47 -19.85
C GLN A 59 -10.53 20.37 -20.42
N ILE A 60 -9.79 20.69 -21.48
CA ILE A 60 -8.85 19.75 -22.10
C ILE A 60 -7.55 19.76 -21.29
N VAL A 61 -7.08 18.59 -20.88
CA VAL A 61 -5.79 18.49 -20.20
C VAL A 61 -4.66 18.45 -21.21
N GLY A 62 -3.59 19.19 -20.93
CA GLY A 62 -2.39 19.22 -21.75
C GLY A 62 -1.13 19.45 -20.92
N GLU A 63 0.01 19.33 -21.57
CA GLU A 63 1.34 19.53 -20.99
C GLU A 63 2.04 20.68 -21.69
N VAL A 64 2.60 21.62 -20.91
CA VAL A 64 3.40 22.72 -21.45
C VAL A 64 4.73 22.17 -21.94
N LEU A 65 4.97 22.23 -23.25
CA LEU A 65 6.25 21.82 -23.83
C LEU A 65 7.30 22.92 -23.65
N LYS A 66 6.97 24.13 -24.08
CA LYS A 66 7.90 25.26 -24.07
C LYS A 66 7.16 26.59 -24.10
N GLN A 67 7.68 27.57 -23.37
CA GLN A 67 7.26 28.96 -23.49
C GLN A 67 7.87 29.59 -24.75
N LEU A 68 7.05 30.18 -25.61
CA LEU A 68 7.50 30.81 -26.85
C LEU A 68 7.69 32.32 -26.65
N THR A 69 6.70 32.98 -26.04
CA THR A 69 6.75 34.38 -25.64
C THR A 69 6.13 34.55 -24.25
N GLU A 70 6.09 35.77 -23.72
CA GLU A 70 5.43 36.03 -22.43
C GLU A 70 3.94 35.70 -22.39
N GLU A 71 3.27 35.66 -23.55
CA GLU A 71 1.83 35.40 -23.64
C GLU A 71 1.49 34.08 -24.34
N LYS A 72 2.44 33.50 -25.10
CA LYS A 72 2.21 32.30 -25.92
C LYS A 72 3.03 31.12 -25.42
N PHE A 73 2.35 30.00 -25.22
CA PHE A 73 2.94 28.73 -24.79
C PHE A 73 2.64 27.66 -25.82
N ILE A 74 3.56 26.71 -25.99
CA ILE A 74 3.31 25.49 -26.76
C ILE A 74 2.81 24.44 -25.78
N VAL A 75 1.58 23.96 -26.00
CA VAL A 75 0.96 22.91 -25.19
C VAL A 75 0.66 21.70 -26.06
N LYS A 76 0.99 20.51 -25.56
CA LYS A 76 0.59 19.24 -26.17
C LYS A 76 -0.68 18.77 -25.47
N ALA A 77 -1.77 18.60 -26.22
CA ALA A 77 -2.97 17.98 -25.68
C ALA A 77 -2.73 16.47 -25.46
N THR A 78 -3.47 15.86 -24.53
CA THR A 78 -3.42 14.40 -24.31
C THR A 78 -3.67 13.61 -25.59
N ASN A 79 -4.50 14.15 -26.49
CA ASN A 79 -4.85 13.53 -27.77
C ASN A 79 -3.71 13.54 -28.80
N GLY A 80 -2.56 14.15 -28.49
CA GLY A 80 -1.38 14.21 -29.37
C GLY A 80 -1.10 15.53 -30.08
N PRO A 81 -2.07 16.34 -30.56
CA PRO A 81 -1.76 17.56 -31.29
C PRO A 81 -1.13 18.62 -30.39
N ARG A 82 -0.27 19.43 -30.99
CA ARG A 82 0.44 20.53 -30.33
C ARG A 82 -0.18 21.85 -30.76
N TYR A 83 -0.51 22.69 -29.79
CA TYR A 83 -1.14 23.98 -30.00
C TYR A 83 -0.25 25.09 -29.47
N VAL A 84 -0.30 26.25 -30.14
CA VAL A 84 0.21 27.50 -29.61
C VAL A 84 -0.95 28.22 -28.94
N VAL A 85 -0.90 28.29 -27.62
CA VAL A 85 -2.01 28.74 -26.78
C VAL A 85 -1.66 30.02 -26.05
N GLY A 86 -2.67 30.87 -25.87
CA GLY A 86 -2.59 32.03 -24.99
C GLY A 86 -2.77 31.63 -23.51
N CYS A 87 -2.22 32.44 -22.61
CA CYS A 87 -2.42 32.28 -21.17
C CYS A 87 -3.35 33.35 -20.60
N ARG A 88 -4.20 32.97 -19.63
CA ARG A 88 -5.00 33.92 -18.86
C ARG A 88 -4.08 34.84 -18.06
N ARG A 89 -4.31 36.16 -18.13
CA ARG A 89 -3.45 37.18 -17.48
C ARG A 89 -3.32 37.06 -15.95
N GLN A 90 -4.29 36.41 -15.30
CA GLN A 90 -4.33 36.23 -13.85
C GLN A 90 -3.48 35.05 -13.35
N LEU A 91 -2.88 34.25 -14.25
CA LEU A 91 -2.06 33.11 -13.87
C LEU A 91 -0.60 33.49 -13.64
N ASP A 92 0.00 32.88 -12.63
CA ASP A 92 1.43 32.97 -12.35
C ASP A 92 2.24 32.31 -13.48
N LYS A 93 2.82 33.13 -14.36
CA LYS A 93 3.64 32.67 -15.49
C LYS A 93 4.88 31.88 -15.02
N ASN A 94 5.40 32.16 -13.84
CA ASN A 94 6.59 31.49 -13.28
C ASN A 94 6.37 30.00 -12.97
N LYS A 95 5.12 29.59 -12.73
CA LYS A 95 4.76 28.19 -12.48
C LYS A 95 4.58 27.39 -13.77
N LEU A 96 4.39 28.07 -14.91
CA LEU A 96 4.23 27.45 -16.22
C LEU A 96 5.59 27.10 -16.84
N LYS A 97 6.24 26.10 -16.24
CA LYS A 97 7.50 25.55 -16.75
C LYS A 97 7.24 24.41 -17.71
N SER A 98 8.22 24.11 -18.56
CA SER A 98 8.21 22.90 -19.40
C SER A 98 7.95 21.66 -18.53
N GLY A 99 7.01 20.82 -18.95
CA GLY A 99 6.56 19.62 -18.23
C GLY A 99 5.35 19.83 -17.30
N THR A 100 4.92 21.08 -17.08
CA THR A 100 3.77 21.36 -16.20
C THR A 100 2.47 21.01 -16.90
N ARG A 101 1.56 20.33 -16.20
CA ARG A 101 0.21 20.06 -16.70
C ARG A 101 -0.67 21.30 -16.58
N VAL A 102 -1.49 21.55 -17.58
CA VAL A 102 -2.39 22.70 -17.67
C VAL A 102 -3.75 22.27 -18.17
N ALA A 103 -4.78 22.97 -17.72
CA ALA A 103 -6.13 22.84 -18.25
C ALA A 103 -6.36 23.93 -19.30
N LEU A 104 -6.76 23.51 -20.49
CA LEU A 104 -7.12 24.36 -21.62
C LEU A 104 -8.64 24.46 -21.71
N ASP A 105 -9.12 25.65 -22.07
CA ASP A 105 -10.51 25.82 -22.46
C ASP A 105 -10.82 25.04 -23.75
N MET A 106 -11.98 24.38 -23.82
CA MET A 106 -12.37 23.57 -25.00
C MET A 106 -12.60 24.43 -26.25
N THR A 107 -13.09 25.66 -26.09
CA THR A 107 -13.48 26.50 -27.23
C THR A 107 -12.32 27.34 -27.75
N THR A 108 -11.59 27.99 -26.84
CA THR A 108 -10.53 28.95 -27.19
C THR A 108 -9.12 28.37 -27.13
N LEU A 109 -8.95 27.15 -26.59
CA LEU A 109 -7.65 26.56 -26.31
C LEU A 109 -6.74 27.50 -25.53
N THR A 110 -7.28 28.23 -24.55
CA THR A 110 -6.51 29.11 -23.66
C THR A 110 -6.18 28.41 -22.34
N ILE A 111 -5.00 28.68 -21.77
CA ILE A 111 -4.62 28.13 -20.47
C ILE A 111 -5.48 28.79 -19.38
N MET A 112 -6.34 27.98 -18.76
CA MET A 112 -7.27 28.39 -17.72
C MET A 112 -6.66 28.28 -16.32
N ARG A 113 -5.94 27.18 -16.06
CA ARG A 113 -5.25 26.89 -14.79
C ARG A 113 -4.11 25.92 -15.00
N TYR A 114 -3.10 25.98 -14.13
CA TYR A 114 -2.12 24.89 -14.01
C TYR A 114 -2.72 23.79 -13.14
N LEU A 115 -2.33 22.55 -13.43
CA LEU A 115 -2.77 21.36 -12.71
C LEU A 115 -1.57 20.73 -12.00
N PRO A 116 -1.78 20.11 -10.83
CA PRO A 116 -0.77 19.25 -10.25
C PRO A 116 -0.49 18.06 -11.19
N ARG A 117 0.65 17.40 -10.96
CA ARG A 117 1.01 16.19 -11.67
C ARG A 117 -0.05 15.11 -11.41
N GLU A 118 -0.46 14.38 -12.45
CA GLU A 118 -1.26 13.17 -12.23
C GLU A 118 -0.39 12.06 -11.68
N VAL A 119 -1.04 11.16 -10.98
CA VAL A 119 -0.49 9.86 -10.61
C VAL A 119 -1.37 8.83 -11.30
N ASP A 120 -0.77 7.91 -12.06
CA ASP A 120 -1.54 6.84 -12.69
C ASP A 120 -2.32 6.06 -11.62
N PRO A 121 -3.57 5.66 -11.89
CA PRO A 121 -4.42 4.98 -10.91
C PRO A 121 -3.81 3.65 -10.42
N LEU A 122 -2.98 3.01 -11.24
CA LEU A 122 -2.23 1.82 -10.85
C LEU A 122 -1.21 2.14 -9.74
N VAL A 123 -0.47 3.24 -9.87
CA VAL A 123 0.49 3.68 -8.83
C VAL A 123 -0.25 4.13 -7.57
N TYR A 124 -1.40 4.79 -7.72
CA TYR A 124 -2.26 5.16 -6.59
C TYR A 124 -2.72 3.93 -5.80
N ASN A 125 -3.17 2.88 -6.49
CA ASN A 125 -3.56 1.63 -5.84
C ASN A 125 -2.39 0.95 -5.12
N MET A 126 -1.18 1.00 -5.69
CA MET A 126 0.04 0.47 -5.05
C MET A 126 0.43 1.20 -3.76
N SER A 127 0.07 2.50 -3.64
CA SER A 127 0.35 3.32 -2.45
C SER A 127 -0.69 3.15 -1.33
N HIS A 128 -1.95 2.85 -1.68
CA HIS A 128 -3.05 2.73 -0.72
C HIS A 128 -3.24 1.30 -0.19
N GLU A 129 -2.46 0.33 -0.68
CA GLU A 129 -2.39 -0.98 -0.04
C GLU A 129 -1.64 -0.87 1.30
N ASP A 130 -2.39 -0.59 2.37
CA ASP A 130 -1.81 -0.48 3.70
C ASP A 130 -1.03 -1.77 4.05
N PRO A 131 0.26 -1.65 4.43
CA PRO A 131 0.99 -2.74 5.01
C PRO A 131 0.40 -2.95 6.40
N GLY A 132 -0.69 -3.72 6.47
CA GLY A 132 -1.46 -3.90 7.71
C GLY A 132 -0.58 -4.11 8.96
N ASP A 133 -1.12 -3.72 10.12
CA ASP A 133 -0.40 -3.50 11.39
C ASP A 133 0.34 -4.74 11.92
N VAL A 134 1.47 -5.08 11.30
CA VAL A 134 2.34 -6.18 11.71
C VAL A 134 3.57 -5.58 12.36
N THR A 135 3.75 -5.86 13.65
CA THR A 135 4.92 -5.45 14.42
C THR A 135 6.07 -6.45 14.25
N TYR A 136 7.31 -6.03 14.51
CA TYR A 136 8.47 -6.96 14.50
C TYR A 136 8.30 -8.12 15.49
N SER A 137 7.53 -7.94 16.58
CA SER A 137 7.21 -9.00 17.53
C SER A 137 6.41 -10.16 16.93
N ALA A 138 5.74 -9.94 15.80
CA ALA A 138 5.04 -10.97 15.06
C ALA A 138 5.98 -11.84 14.19
N ILE A 139 7.26 -11.45 14.06
CA ILE A 139 8.28 -12.18 13.30
C ILE A 139 9.22 -12.89 14.28
N GLY A 140 9.22 -14.22 14.25
CA GLY A 140 10.13 -15.03 15.06
C GLY A 140 11.38 -15.46 14.29
N GLY A 141 12.51 -15.58 14.99
CA GLY A 141 13.69 -16.29 14.48
C GLY A 141 14.53 -15.62 13.39
N LEU A 142 14.24 -14.36 13.02
CA LEU A 142 14.93 -13.61 11.96
C LEU A 142 15.59 -12.32 12.49
N SER A 143 16.06 -12.33 13.74
CA SER A 143 16.58 -11.13 14.42
C SER A 143 17.78 -10.49 13.72
N GLU A 144 18.73 -11.30 13.22
CA GLU A 144 19.89 -10.81 12.47
C GLU A 144 19.47 -10.17 11.14
N GLN A 145 18.59 -10.82 10.37
CA GLN A 145 18.11 -10.30 9.08
C GLN A 145 17.30 -9.02 9.27
N ILE A 146 16.49 -8.93 10.34
CA ILE A 146 15.78 -7.70 10.70
C ILE A 146 16.78 -6.58 11.03
N ARG A 147 17.86 -6.87 11.77
CA ARG A 147 18.91 -5.87 12.06
C ARG A 147 19.55 -5.35 10.78
N GLU A 148 19.98 -6.24 9.88
CA GLU A 148 20.59 -5.86 8.61
C GLU A 148 19.66 -5.00 7.75
N LEU A 149 18.37 -5.33 7.68
CA LEU A 149 17.42 -4.54 6.91
C LEU A 149 17.17 -3.15 7.54
N ARG A 150 17.10 -3.08 8.88
CA ARG A 150 16.97 -1.80 9.60
C ARG A 150 18.17 -0.89 9.37
N GLU A 151 19.39 -1.43 9.35
CA GLU A 151 20.60 -0.66 9.05
C GLU A 151 20.59 -0.02 7.65
N VAL A 152 19.94 -0.66 6.68
CA VAL A 152 19.88 -0.12 5.30
C VAL A 152 18.73 0.84 5.10
N ILE A 153 17.61 0.65 5.80
CA ILE A 153 16.38 1.41 5.54
C ILE A 153 16.16 2.47 6.61
N GLU A 154 16.07 2.07 7.87
CA GLU A 154 15.73 2.95 8.99
C GLU A 154 16.87 3.93 9.31
N LEU A 155 18.10 3.43 9.39
CA LEU A 155 19.26 4.25 9.78
C LEU A 155 19.51 5.45 8.84
N PRO A 156 19.54 5.30 7.50
CA PRO A 156 19.77 6.45 6.61
C PRO A 156 18.57 7.39 6.48
N LEU A 157 17.36 6.93 6.78
CA LEU A 157 16.16 7.79 6.78
C LEU A 157 16.10 8.65 8.05
N LEU A 158 16.41 8.07 9.21
CA LEU A 158 16.40 8.79 10.48
C LEU A 158 17.62 9.70 10.66
N ASN A 159 18.83 9.19 10.37
CA ASN A 159 20.09 9.85 10.72
C ASN A 159 21.08 9.91 9.54
N PRO A 160 20.80 10.71 8.49
CA PRO A 160 21.70 10.84 7.34
C PRO A 160 23.06 11.47 7.69
N GLU A 161 23.16 12.23 8.79
CA GLU A 161 24.41 12.86 9.24
C GLU A 161 25.51 11.84 9.56
N LEU A 162 25.16 10.66 10.07
CA LEU A 162 26.13 9.62 10.40
C LEU A 162 26.92 9.18 9.16
N PHE A 163 26.23 9.03 8.03
CA PHE A 163 26.82 8.67 6.74
C PHE A 163 27.70 9.81 6.20
N GLN A 164 27.27 11.07 6.37
CA GLN A 164 28.05 12.24 5.96
C GLN A 164 29.34 12.40 6.78
N ARG A 165 29.31 12.15 8.09
CA ARG A 165 30.51 12.22 8.96
C ARG A 165 31.54 11.16 8.60
N VAL A 166 31.10 9.96 8.24
CA VAL A 166 31.98 8.87 7.80
C VAL A 166 32.43 9.08 6.34
N GLY A 167 31.68 9.86 5.55
CA GLY A 167 31.99 10.12 4.14
C GLY A 167 31.57 8.99 3.20
N ILE A 168 30.59 8.17 3.59
CA ILE A 168 30.06 7.07 2.79
C ILE A 168 28.67 7.39 2.25
N THR A 169 28.36 6.93 1.04
CA THR A 169 27.00 7.01 0.50
C THR A 169 26.13 5.91 1.12
N PRO A 170 24.91 6.23 1.59
CA PRO A 170 24.04 5.22 2.15
C PRO A 170 23.64 4.18 1.08
N PRO A 171 23.47 2.91 1.46
CA PRO A 171 23.01 1.87 0.55
C PRO A 171 21.63 2.21 -0.03
N LYS A 172 21.42 1.91 -1.31
CA LYS A 172 20.21 2.28 -2.06
C LYS A 172 19.11 1.21 -1.98
N GLY A 173 19.50 -0.06 -2.01
CA GLY A 173 18.56 -1.16 -2.10
C GLY A 173 18.99 -2.45 -1.44
N CYS A 174 17.99 -3.24 -1.05
CA CYS A 174 18.14 -4.57 -0.47
C CYS A 174 17.49 -5.62 -1.35
N LEU A 175 18.14 -6.78 -1.48
CA LEU A 175 17.55 -7.99 -2.04
C LEU A 175 17.32 -9.01 -0.93
N LEU A 176 16.06 -9.38 -0.72
CA LEU A 176 15.65 -10.49 0.13
C LEU A 176 15.52 -11.74 -0.74
N TYR A 177 16.31 -12.77 -0.45
CA TYR A 177 16.22 -14.05 -1.16
C TYR A 177 16.19 -15.22 -0.19
N GLY A 178 15.58 -16.32 -0.61
CA GLY A 178 15.49 -17.54 0.20
C GLY A 178 14.37 -18.46 -0.28
N PRO A 179 14.10 -19.56 0.44
CA PRO A 179 13.00 -20.45 0.12
C PRO A 179 11.63 -19.74 0.24
N PRO A 180 10.59 -20.20 -0.47
CA PRO A 180 9.23 -19.72 -0.27
C PRO A 180 8.74 -20.08 1.15
N GLY A 181 7.84 -19.26 1.70
CA GLY A 181 7.25 -19.51 3.02
C GLY A 181 8.13 -19.16 4.22
N THR A 182 9.30 -18.52 4.01
CA THR A 182 10.18 -18.03 5.10
C THR A 182 9.86 -16.61 5.58
N GLY A 183 8.84 -15.97 5.03
CA GLY A 183 8.35 -14.68 5.52
C GLY A 183 8.99 -13.43 4.91
N LYS A 184 9.60 -13.52 3.71
CA LYS A 184 10.17 -12.37 2.98
C LYS A 184 9.19 -11.18 2.85
N THR A 185 7.98 -11.45 2.37
CA THR A 185 6.92 -10.44 2.24
C THR A 185 6.46 -9.93 3.62
N LEU A 186 6.42 -10.79 4.63
CA LEU A 186 6.02 -10.42 5.99
C LEU A 186 7.04 -9.47 6.64
N LEU A 187 8.33 -9.75 6.44
CA LEU A 187 9.44 -8.93 6.90
C LEU A 187 9.39 -7.53 6.26
N ALA A 188 9.15 -7.43 4.95
CA ALA A 188 8.99 -6.13 4.29
C ALA A 188 7.77 -5.34 4.81
N ARG A 189 6.65 -6.00 5.09
CA ARG A 189 5.45 -5.36 5.66
C ARG A 189 5.69 -4.83 7.08
N ALA A 190 6.42 -5.57 7.91
CA ALA A 190 6.73 -5.11 9.28
C ALA A 190 7.65 -3.87 9.28
N VAL A 191 8.61 -3.80 8.35
CA VAL A 191 9.43 -2.59 8.17
C VAL A 191 8.59 -1.40 7.75
N ALA A 192 7.66 -1.61 6.82
CA ALA A 192 6.79 -0.55 6.32
C ALA A 192 5.87 0.01 7.41
N SER A 193 5.27 -0.86 8.22
CA SER A 193 4.39 -0.47 9.32
C SER A 193 5.10 0.34 10.42
N GLN A 194 6.41 0.14 10.62
CA GLN A 194 7.14 0.82 11.69
C GLN A 194 7.77 2.17 11.28
N LEU A 195 7.99 2.40 9.99
CA LEU A 195 8.70 3.60 9.51
C LEU A 195 7.79 4.80 9.23
N ASP A 196 6.46 4.65 9.32
CA ASP A 196 5.46 5.68 8.97
C ASP A 196 5.79 6.44 7.67
N ALA A 197 6.41 5.73 6.71
CA ALA A 197 6.87 6.27 5.46
C ALA A 197 5.97 5.78 4.31
N ASN A 198 5.95 6.53 3.21
CA ASN A 198 5.15 6.14 2.04
C ASN A 198 5.64 4.80 1.51
N PHE A 199 4.78 3.79 1.55
CA PHE A 199 5.09 2.43 1.14
C PHE A 199 4.39 2.11 -0.17
N LEU A 200 5.18 1.76 -1.19
CA LEU A 200 4.68 1.31 -2.48
C LEU A 200 4.89 -0.19 -2.57
N LYS A 201 3.80 -0.96 -2.45
CA LYS A 201 3.82 -2.40 -2.67
C LYS A 201 3.56 -2.69 -4.13
N VAL A 202 4.51 -3.35 -4.77
CA VAL A 202 4.44 -3.68 -6.18
C VAL A 202 4.68 -5.17 -6.36
N VAL A 203 3.69 -5.86 -6.93
CA VAL A 203 3.88 -7.23 -7.40
C VAL A 203 4.42 -7.15 -8.82
N SER A 204 5.59 -7.71 -9.07
CA SER A 204 6.30 -7.51 -10.34
C SER A 204 5.52 -8.04 -11.56
N SER A 205 4.69 -9.07 -11.37
CA SER A 205 3.79 -9.59 -12.41
C SER A 205 2.65 -8.65 -12.78
N ALA A 206 2.23 -7.76 -11.87
CA ALA A 206 1.14 -6.80 -12.12
C ALA A 206 1.59 -5.60 -12.97
N ILE A 207 2.89 -5.37 -13.10
CA ILE A 207 3.46 -4.26 -13.91
C ILE A 207 3.45 -4.61 -15.42
N VAL A 208 3.44 -5.90 -15.74
CA VAL A 208 3.58 -6.37 -17.13
C VAL A 208 2.24 -6.29 -17.84
N ASP A 209 2.14 -5.36 -18.79
CA ASP A 209 1.00 -5.22 -19.68
C ASP A 209 1.34 -5.70 -21.10
N LYS A 210 0.31 -6.04 -21.90
CA LYS A 210 0.40 -6.44 -23.30
C LYS A 210 0.67 -5.27 -24.26
N TYR A 211 0.50 -4.04 -23.77
CA TYR A 211 0.65 -2.82 -24.56
C TYR A 211 2.11 -2.37 -24.57
N ILE A 212 2.68 -2.32 -25.78
CA ILE A 212 4.09 -2.04 -26.00
C ILE A 212 4.52 -0.75 -25.29
N GLY A 213 5.37 -0.89 -24.28
CA GLY A 213 6.00 0.23 -23.57
C GLY A 213 5.18 0.86 -22.46
N GLU A 214 3.97 0.35 -22.19
CA GLU A 214 3.15 0.78 -21.06
C GLU A 214 3.79 0.38 -19.73
N SER A 215 4.30 -0.85 -19.65
CA SER A 215 5.06 -1.37 -18.50
C SER A 215 6.25 -0.46 -18.13
N ALA A 216 6.97 0.05 -19.15
CA ALA A 216 8.09 0.98 -18.94
C ALA A 216 7.63 2.41 -18.58
N ARG A 217 6.40 2.82 -18.96
CA ARG A 217 5.79 4.07 -18.47
C ARG A 217 5.47 3.93 -16.99
N LEU A 218 4.85 2.82 -16.58
CA LEU A 218 4.46 2.58 -15.19
C LEU A 218 5.65 2.62 -14.23
N ILE A 219 6.78 2.00 -14.59
CA ILE A 219 8.01 2.06 -13.78
C ILE A 219 8.49 3.50 -13.61
N ARG A 220 8.52 4.29 -14.69
CA ARG A 220 8.90 5.71 -14.63
C ARG A 220 7.97 6.49 -13.72
N GLU A 221 6.66 6.27 -13.82
CA GLU A 221 5.67 6.95 -12.99
C GLU A 221 5.76 6.55 -11.51
N MET A 222 6.00 5.28 -11.21
CA MET A 222 6.22 4.80 -9.84
C MET A 222 7.45 5.47 -9.20
N PHE A 223 8.59 5.55 -9.89
CA PHE A 223 9.77 6.27 -9.36
C PHE A 223 9.53 7.76 -9.22
N ASN A 224 8.79 8.36 -10.15
CA ASN A 224 8.41 9.77 -10.07
C ASN A 224 7.51 10.04 -8.85
N TYR A 225 6.52 9.19 -8.60
CA TYR A 225 5.67 9.27 -7.42
C TYR A 225 6.50 9.15 -6.14
N ALA A 226 7.42 8.19 -6.08
CA ALA A 226 8.31 8.00 -4.93
C ALA A 226 9.23 9.21 -4.67
N ARG A 227 9.69 9.90 -5.73
CA ARG A 227 10.48 11.14 -5.62
C ARG A 227 9.63 12.30 -5.11
N ASP A 228 8.40 12.42 -5.59
CA ASP A 228 7.49 13.49 -5.19
C ASP A 228 7.05 13.32 -3.71
N HIS A 229 7.07 12.09 -3.18
CA HIS A 229 6.61 11.71 -1.84
C HIS A 229 7.72 11.18 -0.91
N GLN A 230 8.94 11.74 -0.99
CA GLN A 230 10.05 11.36 -0.09
C GLN A 230 9.78 11.74 1.38
N PRO A 231 10.12 10.88 2.36
CA PRO A 231 10.76 9.56 2.27
C PRO A 231 9.80 8.44 1.83
N CYS A 232 10.27 7.56 0.93
CA CYS A 232 9.43 6.51 0.33
C CYS A 232 10.20 5.18 0.18
N ILE A 233 9.49 4.07 0.39
CA ILE A 233 10.00 2.71 0.23
C ILE A 233 9.23 2.01 -0.89
N ILE A 234 9.95 1.53 -1.90
CA ILE A 234 9.39 0.71 -2.98
C ILE A 234 9.71 -0.75 -2.66
N PHE A 235 8.68 -1.55 -2.42
CA PHE A 235 8.80 -3.00 -2.24
C PHE A 235 8.34 -3.72 -3.51
N MET A 236 9.24 -4.45 -4.15
CA MET A 236 8.97 -5.29 -5.31
C MET A 236 8.99 -6.77 -4.91
N ASP A 237 7.83 -7.40 -4.90
CA ASP A 237 7.71 -8.84 -4.69
C ASP A 237 7.82 -9.59 -6.03
N GLU A 238 8.31 -10.83 -5.97
CA GLU A 238 8.49 -11.74 -7.13
C GLU A 238 9.23 -11.08 -8.31
N ILE A 239 10.36 -10.43 -8.02
CA ILE A 239 11.14 -9.70 -9.04
C ILE A 239 11.65 -10.62 -10.17
N ASP A 240 11.66 -11.94 -9.97
CA ASP A 240 11.98 -12.93 -10.99
C ASP A 240 11.02 -12.90 -12.19
N ALA A 241 9.79 -12.37 -12.03
CA ALA A 241 8.85 -12.19 -13.14
C ALA A 241 9.35 -11.20 -14.21
N ILE A 242 10.07 -10.15 -13.81
CA ILE A 242 10.61 -9.12 -14.73
C ILE A 242 12.14 -9.12 -14.82
N GLY A 243 12.81 -9.72 -13.84
CA GLY A 243 14.25 -9.75 -13.68
C GLY A 243 14.96 -10.89 -14.40
N GLY A 244 14.26 -11.67 -15.23
CA GLY A 244 14.80 -12.86 -15.89
C GLY A 244 16.05 -12.57 -16.74
N ARG A 245 16.95 -13.56 -16.81
CA ARG A 245 18.16 -13.49 -17.66
C ARG A 245 17.82 -13.23 -19.13
N ARG A 246 18.73 -12.52 -19.80
CA ARG A 246 18.63 -12.23 -21.24
C ARG A 246 18.73 -13.52 -22.06
N PHE A 247 17.66 -13.86 -22.74
CA PHE A 247 17.68 -14.88 -23.80
C PHE A 247 17.92 -14.20 -25.14
N SER A 248 18.95 -14.62 -25.87
CA SER A 248 19.30 -14.12 -27.20
C SER A 248 18.27 -14.51 -28.28
N GLU A 249 17.47 -15.56 -28.02
CA GLU A 249 16.40 -16.05 -28.89
C GLU A 249 15.04 -16.00 -28.18
N GLY A 250 14.66 -14.81 -27.70
CA GLY A 250 13.38 -14.59 -27.00
C GLY A 250 12.21 -14.26 -27.95
N THR A 251 11.01 -14.62 -27.50
CA THR A 251 9.75 -14.21 -28.11
C THR A 251 9.55 -12.69 -28.02
N SER A 252 8.59 -12.13 -28.77
CA SER A 252 8.27 -10.69 -28.68
C SER A 252 7.90 -10.24 -27.27
N ALA A 253 7.30 -11.12 -26.45
CA ALA A 253 6.95 -10.84 -25.06
C ALA A 253 8.20 -10.69 -24.17
N ASP A 254 9.20 -11.55 -24.35
CA ASP A 254 10.46 -11.47 -23.59
C ASP A 254 11.21 -10.16 -23.86
N ARG A 255 11.14 -9.65 -25.10
CA ARG A 255 11.73 -8.35 -25.46
C ARG A 255 11.06 -7.18 -24.75
N GLU A 256 9.76 -7.26 -24.51
CA GLU A 256 9.03 -6.24 -23.75
C GLU A 256 9.39 -6.28 -22.26
N ILE A 257 9.47 -7.47 -21.67
CA ILE A 257 9.92 -7.64 -20.27
C ILE A 257 11.36 -7.11 -20.12
N GLN A 258 12.25 -7.45 -21.05
CA GLN A 258 13.62 -6.92 -21.06
C GLN A 258 13.66 -5.39 -21.15
N ARG A 259 12.81 -4.76 -21.96
CA ARG A 259 12.73 -3.30 -22.03
C ARG A 259 12.29 -2.70 -20.69
N THR A 260 11.31 -3.30 -20.05
CA THR A 260 10.82 -2.92 -18.72
C THR A 260 11.92 -3.06 -17.66
N LEU A 261 12.69 -4.16 -17.69
CA LEU A 261 13.86 -4.35 -16.84
C LEU A 261 14.94 -3.30 -17.08
N MET A 262 15.29 -2.99 -18.33
CA MET A 262 16.28 -1.95 -18.62
C MET A 262 15.85 -0.58 -18.09
N GLU A 263 14.56 -0.26 -18.18
CA GLU A 263 14.02 0.98 -17.61
C GLU A 263 14.15 0.99 -16.08
N LEU A 264 13.83 -0.13 -15.40
CA LEU A 264 14.04 -0.26 -13.96
C LEU A 264 15.50 -0.01 -13.57
N LEU A 265 16.43 -0.66 -14.27
CA LEU A 265 17.87 -0.50 -14.02
C LEU A 265 18.33 0.94 -14.26
N ASN A 266 17.78 1.61 -15.28
CA ASN A 266 18.08 3.01 -15.56
C ASN A 266 17.54 3.95 -14.48
N GLN A 267 16.35 3.69 -13.92
CA GLN A 267 15.82 4.51 -12.83
C GLN A 267 16.57 4.32 -11.50
N MET A 268 17.22 3.16 -11.29
CA MET A 268 18.02 2.88 -10.09
C MET A 268 19.43 3.51 -10.13
N ASP A 269 20.08 3.45 -11.29
CA ASP A 269 21.49 3.85 -11.49
C ASP A 269 21.68 5.11 -12.31
N GLY A 270 20.58 5.69 -12.80
CA GLY A 270 20.62 6.81 -13.73
C GLY A 270 21.30 8.05 -13.17
N PHE A 271 21.41 9.06 -14.02
CA PHE A 271 21.98 10.37 -13.67
C PHE A 271 21.22 11.07 -12.54
N ASP A 272 19.95 10.73 -12.34
CA ASP A 272 19.11 11.28 -11.28
C ASP A 272 19.36 10.53 -9.97
N SER A 273 19.85 11.23 -8.95
CA SER A 273 20.01 10.66 -7.62
C SER A 273 18.64 10.30 -7.02
N LEU A 274 18.50 9.05 -6.54
CA LEU A 274 17.28 8.53 -5.90
C LEU A 274 16.86 9.26 -4.61
N GLY A 275 17.68 10.15 -4.06
CA GLY A 275 17.37 10.90 -2.84
C GLY A 275 17.08 9.98 -1.65
N GLN A 276 15.94 10.19 -0.97
CA GLN A 276 15.47 9.37 0.16
C GLN A 276 14.54 8.22 -0.26
N VAL A 277 14.63 7.74 -1.51
CA VAL A 277 13.89 6.56 -1.97
C VAL A 277 14.70 5.30 -1.69
N LYS A 278 14.08 4.32 -1.02
CA LYS A 278 14.69 3.01 -0.74
C LYS A 278 13.96 1.91 -1.49
N MET A 279 14.73 0.94 -2.00
CA MET A 279 14.20 -0.20 -2.77
C MET A 279 14.39 -1.49 -1.97
N ILE A 280 13.34 -2.29 -1.85
CA ILE A 280 13.41 -3.67 -1.33
C ILE A 280 12.89 -4.59 -2.43
N MET A 281 13.69 -5.56 -2.83
CA MET A 281 13.28 -6.58 -3.78
C MET A 281 13.21 -7.94 -3.09
N ALA A 282 12.19 -8.73 -3.37
CA ALA A 282 12.08 -10.10 -2.89
C ALA A 282 12.07 -11.10 -4.05
N THR A 283 12.85 -12.17 -3.92
CA THR A 283 12.87 -13.27 -4.89
C THR A 283 12.92 -14.63 -4.19
N ASN A 284 12.31 -15.63 -4.80
CA ASN A 284 12.49 -17.03 -4.42
C ASN A 284 13.68 -17.67 -5.14
N ARG A 285 14.06 -17.14 -6.31
CA ARG A 285 15.07 -17.71 -7.21
C ARG A 285 16.04 -16.61 -7.63
N PRO A 286 17.14 -16.41 -6.88
CA PRO A 286 18.10 -15.38 -7.25
C PRO A 286 18.98 -15.79 -8.45
N ASP A 287 19.02 -17.08 -8.79
CA ASP A 287 19.75 -17.66 -9.91
C ASP A 287 19.19 -17.20 -11.28
N THR A 288 17.88 -17.01 -11.38
CA THR A 288 17.21 -16.60 -12.62
C THR A 288 17.35 -15.10 -12.91
N LEU A 289 17.86 -14.32 -11.96
CA LEU A 289 17.99 -12.87 -12.10
C LEU A 289 19.12 -12.48 -13.06
N ASP A 290 18.93 -11.36 -13.77
CA ASP A 290 19.97 -10.73 -14.59
C ASP A 290 21.14 -10.28 -13.68
N PRO A 291 22.39 -10.69 -13.96
CA PRO A 291 23.58 -10.21 -13.24
C PRO A 291 23.71 -8.68 -13.18
N ALA A 292 23.11 -7.97 -14.14
CA ALA A 292 23.06 -6.51 -14.14
C ALA A 292 22.25 -5.96 -12.96
N LEU A 293 21.22 -6.66 -12.48
CA LEU A 293 20.45 -6.26 -11.30
C LEU A 293 21.24 -6.54 -10.00
N LEU A 294 21.94 -7.68 -9.96
CA LEU A 294 22.74 -8.14 -8.80
C LEU A 294 24.09 -7.41 -8.62
N ARG A 295 24.37 -6.42 -9.47
CA ARG A 295 25.61 -5.64 -9.44
C ARG A 295 25.64 -4.74 -8.19
N PRO A 296 26.76 -4.71 -7.44
CA PRO A 296 26.97 -3.75 -6.35
C PRO A 296 26.79 -2.31 -6.85
N GLY A 297 26.08 -1.47 -6.10
CA GLY A 297 25.67 -0.12 -6.49
C GLY A 297 24.16 0.03 -6.78
N ARG A 298 23.49 -1.08 -7.16
CA ARG A 298 22.03 -1.17 -7.34
C ARG A 298 21.38 -1.85 -6.14
N LEU A 299 21.80 -3.09 -5.90
CA LEU A 299 21.40 -3.93 -4.79
C LEU A 299 22.65 -4.15 -3.92
N ASP A 300 22.82 -3.27 -2.95
CA ASP A 300 24.04 -3.23 -2.12
C ASP A 300 24.05 -4.34 -1.08
N ARG A 301 22.88 -4.66 -0.51
CA ARG A 301 22.72 -5.76 0.44
C ARG A 301 21.93 -6.91 -0.16
N LYS A 302 22.47 -8.11 0.03
CA LYS A 302 21.84 -9.37 -0.33
C LYS A 302 21.62 -10.13 0.97
N ILE A 303 20.39 -10.16 1.44
CA ILE A 303 20.00 -10.76 2.71
C ILE A 303 19.41 -12.13 2.41
N GLU A 304 20.11 -13.16 2.86
CA GLU A 304 19.62 -14.53 2.82
C GLU A 304 18.67 -14.78 3.99
N ILE A 305 17.48 -15.28 3.68
CA ILE A 305 16.51 -15.73 4.67
C ILE A 305 16.53 -17.25 4.64
N PRO A 306 17.29 -17.90 5.55
CA PRO A 306 17.39 -19.35 5.59
C PRO A 306 16.10 -19.99 6.13
N LEU A 307 16.05 -21.32 6.11
CA LEU A 307 15.02 -22.04 6.84
C LEU A 307 15.18 -21.80 8.36
N PRO A 308 14.09 -21.75 9.13
CA PRO A 308 14.15 -21.54 10.57
C PRO A 308 14.95 -22.63 11.30
N ASN A 309 15.90 -22.19 12.14
CA ASN A 309 16.60 -23.03 13.13
C ASN A 309 15.63 -23.55 14.21
N GLU A 310 16.05 -24.52 15.02
CA GLU A 310 15.20 -25.08 16.10
C GLU A 310 14.65 -24.00 17.05
N GLN A 311 15.50 -23.06 17.47
CA GLN A 311 15.07 -21.91 18.30
C GLN A 311 14.08 -21.01 17.56
N ALA A 312 14.33 -20.72 16.29
CA ALA A 312 13.44 -19.93 15.44
C ALA A 312 12.07 -20.61 15.25
N ARG A 313 12.05 -21.94 15.05
CA ARG A 313 10.81 -22.73 14.95
C ARG A 313 10.01 -22.64 16.25
N LEU A 314 10.68 -22.71 17.40
CA LEU A 314 10.04 -22.57 18.71
C LEU A 314 9.37 -21.19 18.86
N GLU A 315 10.07 -20.12 18.49
CA GLU A 315 9.55 -18.75 18.55
C GLU A 315 8.34 -18.55 17.63
N ILE A 316 8.47 -18.94 16.36
CA ILE A 316 7.39 -18.83 15.36
C ILE A 316 6.14 -19.58 15.83
N LEU A 317 6.34 -20.79 16.37
CA LEU A 317 5.23 -21.62 16.84
C LEU A 317 4.58 -21.02 18.09
N LYS A 318 5.35 -20.42 19.01
CA LYS A 318 4.79 -19.67 20.14
C LYS A 318 3.95 -18.47 19.70
N ILE A 319 4.41 -17.71 18.71
CA ILE A 319 3.68 -16.55 18.15
C ILE A 319 2.35 -17.00 17.56
N HIS A 320 2.35 -17.99 16.67
CA HIS A 320 1.13 -18.47 16.01
C HIS A 320 0.19 -19.23 16.93
N ALA A 321 0.73 -19.89 17.95
CA ALA A 321 -0.10 -20.56 18.94
C ALA A 321 -0.69 -19.57 19.94
N GLY A 322 -0.13 -18.37 20.15
CA GLY A 322 -0.61 -17.35 21.09
C GLY A 322 -2.14 -17.11 21.10
N PRO A 323 -2.80 -16.88 19.95
CA PRO A 323 -4.24 -16.64 19.89
C PRO A 323 -5.12 -17.89 20.04
N ILE A 324 -4.54 -19.10 20.08
CA ILE A 324 -5.30 -20.35 20.14
C ILE A 324 -5.64 -20.68 21.60
N SER A 325 -6.93 -20.97 21.87
CA SER A 325 -7.39 -21.51 23.15
C SER A 325 -6.81 -22.91 23.37
N LYS A 326 -6.00 -23.06 24.42
CA LYS A 326 -5.30 -24.31 24.74
C LYS A 326 -5.69 -24.78 26.13
N HIS A 327 -5.67 -26.09 26.32
CA HIS A 327 -5.88 -26.70 27.63
C HIS A 327 -4.67 -27.57 28.00
N GLY A 328 -4.04 -27.25 29.13
CA GLY A 328 -2.80 -27.89 29.61
C GLY A 328 -1.52 -27.22 29.09
N GLU A 329 -0.37 -27.72 29.57
CA GLU A 329 0.95 -27.30 29.08
C GLU A 329 1.28 -28.04 27.78
N ILE A 330 1.47 -27.29 26.69
CA ILE A 330 1.88 -27.86 25.41
C ILE A 330 3.40 -27.87 25.36
N ASP A 331 3.98 -29.06 25.23
CA ASP A 331 5.40 -29.23 24.97
C ASP A 331 5.73 -28.84 23.52
N TYR A 332 6.13 -27.58 23.33
CA TYR A 332 6.57 -27.08 22.03
C TYR A 332 7.93 -27.63 21.61
N GLU A 333 8.77 -28.11 22.53
CA GLU A 333 10.09 -28.66 22.17
C GLU A 333 9.93 -29.98 21.43
N ALA A 334 9.02 -30.84 21.87
CA ALA A 334 8.69 -32.08 21.17
C ALA A 334 8.15 -31.81 19.75
N VAL A 335 7.29 -30.79 19.60
CA VAL A 335 6.75 -30.34 18.31
C VAL A 335 7.87 -29.84 17.40
N VAL A 336 8.79 -29.04 17.93
CA VAL A 336 9.93 -28.49 17.18
C VAL A 336 10.87 -29.59 16.70
N LYS A 337 11.16 -30.60 17.52
CA LYS A 337 11.99 -31.76 17.16
C LYS A 337 11.41 -32.58 16.02
N LEU A 338 10.08 -32.65 15.90
CA LEU A 338 9.40 -33.34 14.81
C LEU A 338 9.26 -32.49 13.53
N SER A 339 9.34 -31.17 13.66
CA SER A 339 9.16 -30.20 12.57
C SER A 339 10.44 -29.91 11.76
N ASP A 340 11.22 -30.95 11.44
CA ASP A 340 12.49 -30.72 10.76
C ASP A 340 12.31 -30.27 9.31
N GLY A 341 13.07 -29.24 8.92
CA GLY A 341 12.98 -28.58 7.62
C GLY A 341 11.70 -27.76 7.38
N PHE A 342 10.86 -27.49 8.39
CA PHE A 342 9.62 -26.72 8.22
C PHE A 342 9.90 -25.24 7.93
N ASN A 343 9.14 -24.63 7.02
CA ASN A 343 9.18 -23.18 6.81
C ASN A 343 8.22 -22.47 7.79
N GLY A 344 8.24 -21.14 7.84
CA GLY A 344 7.35 -20.38 8.74
C GLY A 344 5.86 -20.57 8.42
N ALA A 345 5.52 -20.71 7.13
CA ALA A 345 4.16 -20.98 6.70
C ALA A 345 3.64 -22.37 7.13
N ASP A 346 4.51 -23.38 7.14
CA ASP A 346 4.21 -24.75 7.56
C ASP A 346 3.91 -24.78 9.06
N LEU A 347 4.70 -24.06 9.88
CA LEU A 347 4.46 -23.93 11.32
C LEU A 347 3.13 -23.24 11.62
N ARG A 348 2.78 -22.21 10.83
CA ARG A 348 1.44 -21.61 10.88
C ARG A 348 0.36 -22.64 10.51
N ASN A 349 0.61 -23.46 9.50
CA ASN A 349 -0.32 -24.50 9.06
C ASN A 349 -0.50 -25.60 10.13
N VAL A 350 0.56 -25.99 10.85
CA VAL A 350 0.48 -26.91 12.00
C VAL A 350 -0.48 -26.38 13.06
N CYS A 351 -0.40 -25.09 13.38
CA CYS A 351 -1.30 -24.46 14.36
C CYS A 351 -2.76 -24.48 13.88
N THR A 352 -3.00 -24.21 12.60
CA THR A 352 -4.34 -24.27 11.98
C THR A 352 -4.90 -25.70 11.98
N GLU A 353 -4.10 -26.68 11.59
CA GLU A 353 -4.49 -28.11 11.56
C GLU A 353 -4.80 -28.65 12.96
N ALA A 354 -4.03 -28.24 13.98
CA ALA A 354 -4.33 -28.58 15.37
C ALA A 354 -5.71 -28.04 15.79
N GLY A 355 -6.05 -26.82 15.38
CA GLY A 355 -7.39 -26.26 15.56
C GLY A 355 -8.48 -27.04 14.83
N LEU A 356 -8.23 -27.48 13.59
CA LEU A 356 -9.20 -28.30 12.83
C LEU A 356 -9.47 -29.66 13.50
N PHE A 357 -8.47 -30.29 14.11
CA PHE A 357 -8.68 -31.53 14.85
C PHE A 357 -9.57 -31.33 16.08
N ALA A 358 -9.36 -30.23 16.82
CA ALA A 358 -10.21 -29.86 17.94
C ALA A 358 -11.67 -29.64 17.49
N ILE A 359 -11.88 -28.88 16.41
CA ILE A 359 -13.21 -28.63 15.84
C ILE A 359 -13.89 -29.92 15.38
N ARG A 360 -13.15 -30.84 14.75
CA ARG A 360 -13.70 -32.14 14.30
C ARG A 360 -14.19 -33.02 15.47
N LEU A 361 -13.60 -32.83 16.65
CA LEU A 361 -13.98 -33.53 17.87
C LEU A 361 -14.95 -32.70 18.73
N GLU A 362 -15.52 -31.62 18.19
CA GLU A 362 -16.44 -30.71 18.87
C GLU A 362 -15.86 -30.10 20.16
N ARG A 363 -14.54 -29.85 20.18
CA ARG A 363 -13.83 -29.21 21.30
C ARG A 363 -13.60 -27.73 21.03
N GLU A 364 -13.73 -26.90 22.07
CA GLU A 364 -13.42 -25.46 22.03
C GLU A 364 -11.95 -25.13 22.32
N TYR A 365 -11.13 -26.13 22.64
CA TYR A 365 -9.72 -25.99 23.00
C TYR A 365 -8.86 -27.06 22.33
N VAL A 366 -7.59 -26.73 22.12
CA VAL A 366 -6.59 -27.62 21.53
C VAL A 366 -5.76 -28.29 22.63
N ILE A 367 -5.46 -29.59 22.45
CA ILE A 367 -4.59 -30.37 23.34
C ILE A 367 -3.25 -30.72 22.66
N GLN A 368 -2.27 -31.17 23.44
CA GLN A 368 -0.94 -31.55 22.94
C GLN A 368 -1.01 -32.63 21.83
N GLU A 369 -1.92 -33.60 21.95
CA GLU A 369 -2.07 -34.64 20.93
C GLU A 369 -2.45 -34.07 19.55
N ASP A 370 -3.24 -33.00 19.51
CA ASP A 370 -3.70 -32.40 18.26
C ASP A 370 -2.53 -31.74 17.52
N PHE A 371 -1.62 -31.09 18.24
CA PHE A 371 -0.36 -30.59 17.70
C PHE A 371 0.52 -31.72 17.15
N MET A 372 0.65 -32.83 17.88
CA MET A 372 1.44 -33.98 17.43
C MET A 372 0.86 -34.64 16.17
N LYS A 373 -0.47 -34.75 16.07
CA LYS A 373 -1.17 -35.25 14.87
C LYS A 373 -1.01 -34.28 13.70
N ALA A 374 -1.12 -32.97 13.95
CA ALA A 374 -0.94 -31.93 12.95
C ALA A 374 0.47 -31.94 12.35
N VAL A 375 1.52 -32.01 13.18
CA VAL A 375 2.91 -32.08 12.68
C VAL A 375 3.13 -33.28 11.78
N ARG A 376 2.63 -34.47 12.16
CA ARG A 376 2.78 -35.68 11.33
C ARG A 376 2.09 -35.52 9.99
N LYS A 377 0.85 -35.03 9.98
CA LYS A 377 0.08 -34.77 8.76
C LYS A 377 0.80 -33.78 7.83
N VAL A 378 1.28 -32.66 8.38
CA VAL A 378 2.00 -31.64 7.60
C VAL A 378 3.35 -32.19 7.11
N SER A 379 4.06 -32.98 7.93
CA SER A 379 5.33 -33.61 7.53
C SER A 379 5.14 -34.59 6.36
N ASP A 380 4.08 -35.40 6.39
CA ASP A 380 3.81 -36.36 5.33
C ASP A 380 3.42 -35.67 4.02
N ASN A 381 2.62 -34.60 4.10
CA ASN A 381 2.34 -33.74 2.95
C ASN A 381 3.61 -33.09 2.39
N LYS A 382 4.50 -32.61 3.26
CA LYS A 382 5.75 -31.98 2.85
C LYS A 382 6.72 -32.95 2.17
N LYS A 383 6.72 -34.24 2.56
CA LYS A 383 7.53 -35.26 1.87
C LYS A 383 7.07 -35.50 0.43
N LEU A 384 5.81 -35.23 0.12
CA LEU A 384 5.26 -35.31 -1.24
C LEU A 384 5.65 -34.08 -2.08
N GLU A 385 5.99 -32.95 -1.44
CA GLU A 385 6.46 -31.75 -2.14
C GLU A 385 7.91 -31.92 -2.64
N SER A 386 8.20 -31.34 -3.80
CA SER A 386 9.55 -31.37 -4.37
C SER A 386 10.52 -30.56 -3.51
N LYS A 387 11.65 -31.19 -3.13
CA LYS A 387 12.77 -30.47 -2.52
C LYS A 387 13.39 -29.54 -3.55
N LEU A 388 13.20 -28.23 -3.39
CA LEU A 388 13.97 -27.24 -4.13
C LEU A 388 15.32 -27.06 -3.45
N ASP A 389 16.37 -27.65 -4.02
CA ASP A 389 17.74 -27.32 -3.66
C ASP A 389 18.11 -25.98 -4.30
N TYR A 390 18.35 -24.97 -3.46
CA TYR A 390 18.81 -23.66 -3.90
C TYR A 390 20.34 -23.64 -3.92
N LYS A 391 20.91 -23.24 -5.06
CA LYS A 391 22.34 -22.90 -5.13
C LYS A 391 22.51 -21.44 -4.72
N PRO A 392 23.50 -21.11 -3.87
CA PRO A 392 23.82 -19.71 -3.57
C PRO A 392 24.26 -18.98 -4.84
N VAL A 393 24.07 -17.65 -4.83
CA VAL A 393 24.44 -16.69 -5.89
C VAL A 393 25.94 -16.60 -6.09
#